data_AF-A0A2E9P4Y6-F1
#
_entry.id   AF-A0A2E9P4Y6-F1
#
_cell.length_a   1.000
_cell.length_b   1.000
_cell.length_c   1.000
_cell.angle_alpha   90.00
_cell.angle_beta   90.00
_cell.angle_gamma   90.00
#
_symmetry.space_group_name_H-M   'P 1'
#
loop_
_entity.id
_entity.type
_entity.pdbx_description
1 polymer ?
#
loop_
_entity_poly.entity_id
_entity_poly.type
_entity_poly.pdbx_seq_one_letter_code
_entity_poly.pdbx_strand_id
1 'polypeptide(L)' 'FKNKKSELFGDNTVLLKDTKMSGLRSYGLRGVPTTVLINGSGKAVETIQGMKDWGATDIVNEIREKILQ' A
#
# COMPACT_ATOMS: atom_id res chain seq x y z
N PHE A 1 -6.09 -10.04 -14.03
CA PHE A 1 -6.55 -8.74 -13.51
C PHE A 1 -5.75 -7.60 -14.12
N LYS A 2 -4.43 -7.52 -13.88
CA LYS A 2 -3.54 -6.49 -14.45
C LYS A 2 -3.74 -6.23 -15.96
N ASN A 3 -3.75 -7.27 -16.80
CA ASN A 3 -3.94 -7.11 -18.26
C ASN A 3 -5.29 -6.49 -18.67
N LYS A 4 -6.32 -6.56 -17.81
CA LYS A 4 -7.65 -6.00 -18.09
C LYS A 4 -7.82 -4.58 -17.54
N LYS A 5 -6.90 -4.14 -16.68
CA LYS A 5 -6.96 -2.90 -15.88
C LYS A 5 -5.56 -2.30 -15.72
N SER A 6 -4.81 -2.21 -16.82
CA SER A 6 -3.40 -1.79 -16.79
C SER A 6 -3.23 -0.36 -16.29
N GLU A 7 -4.24 0.49 -16.48
CA GLU A 7 -4.31 1.88 -16.02
C GLU A 7 -4.17 2.03 -14.49
N LEU A 8 -4.42 0.97 -13.72
CA LEU A 8 -4.30 0.97 -12.26
C LEU A 8 -2.88 0.65 -11.77
N PHE A 9 -1.94 0.37 -12.66
CA PHE A 9 -0.60 -0.11 -12.31
C PHE A 9 0.46 0.78 -12.96
N GLY A 10 1.15 1.60 -12.17
CA GLY A 10 2.32 2.34 -12.62
C GLY A 10 3.56 1.46 -12.74
N ASP A 11 4.67 2.06 -13.18
CA ASP A 11 5.94 1.35 -13.42
C ASP A 11 6.46 0.60 -12.20
N ASN A 12 6.21 1.14 -11.00
CA ASN A 12 6.65 0.57 -9.73
C ASN A 12 5.56 -0.27 -9.03
N THR A 13 4.46 -0.60 -9.71
CA THR A 13 3.36 -1.36 -9.11
C THR A 13 3.46 -2.87 -9.40
N VAL A 14 3.69 -3.64 -8.34
CA VAL A 14 3.68 -5.11 -8.37
C VAL A 14 2.36 -5.65 -7.80
N LEU A 15 1.68 -6.50 -8.57
CA LEU A 15 0.47 -7.19 -8.12
C LEU A 15 0.83 -8.60 -7.64
N LEU A 16 0.57 -8.88 -6.37
CA LEU A 16 0.79 -10.20 -5.77
C LEU A 16 -0.54 -10.89 -5.46
N LYS A 17 -0.61 -12.21 -5.64
CA LYS A 17 -1.77 -13.03 -5.30
C LYS A 17 -1.48 -13.83 -4.04
N ASP A 18 -2.07 -13.43 -2.91
CA ASP A 18 -1.99 -14.15 -1.64
C ASP A 18 -3.21 -15.06 -1.45
N THR A 19 -3.14 -16.28 -2.00
CA THR A 19 -4.25 -17.26 -1.94
C THR A 19 -4.52 -17.78 -0.53
N LYS A 20 -3.56 -17.69 0.38
CA LYS A 20 -3.66 -18.22 1.75
C LYS A 20 -4.01 -17.15 2.77
N MET A 21 -4.20 -15.89 2.34
CA MET A 21 -4.41 -14.74 3.23
C MET A 21 -3.30 -14.58 4.28
N SER A 22 -2.10 -15.03 3.95
CA SER A 22 -0.93 -15.01 4.81
C SER A 22 -0.47 -13.59 5.14
N GLY A 23 -0.56 -12.67 4.18
CA GLY A 23 -0.22 -11.26 4.34
C GLY A 23 -1.08 -10.56 5.38
N LEU A 24 -2.40 -10.83 5.43
CA LEU A 24 -3.26 -10.26 6.47
C LEU A 24 -2.78 -10.63 7.87
N ARG A 25 -2.40 -11.90 8.07
CA ARG A 25 -1.89 -12.39 9.36
C ARG A 25 -0.53 -11.81 9.68
N SER A 26 0.41 -11.87 8.75
CA SER A 26 1.80 -11.40 8.96
C SER A 26 1.88 -9.90 9.24
N TYR A 27 1.00 -9.11 8.62
CA TYR A 27 0.92 -7.67 8.86
C TYR A 27 -0.10 -7.28 9.95
N GLY A 28 -0.79 -8.24 10.58
CA GLY A 28 -1.79 -7.97 11.63
C GLY A 28 -3.03 -7.19 11.16
N LEU A 29 -3.38 -7.30 9.88
CA LEU A 29 -4.44 -6.52 9.24
C LEU A 29 -5.83 -7.08 9.62
N ARG A 30 -6.73 -6.19 10.07
CA ARG A 30 -8.06 -6.55 10.60
C ARG A 30 -9.22 -6.29 9.64
N GLY A 31 -8.96 -5.74 8.45
CA GLY A 31 -10.00 -5.40 7.48
C GLY A 31 -9.43 -5.07 6.11
N VAL A 32 -10.30 -4.96 5.13
CA VAL A 32 -9.96 -4.54 3.76
C VAL A 32 -10.91 -3.42 3.31
N PRO A 33 -10.44 -2.43 2.54
CA PRO A 33 -9.06 -2.20 2.14
C PRO A 33 -8.19 -1.69 3.30
N THR A 34 -6.94 -2.13 3.34
CA THR A 34 -5.91 -1.62 4.26
C THR A 34 -4.62 -1.38 3.49
N THR A 35 -3.99 -0.24 3.71
CA THR A 35 -2.69 0.13 3.13
C THR A 35 -1.63 0.17 4.24
N VAL A 36 -0.45 -0.37 3.97
CA VAL A 36 0.70 -0.32 4.87
C VAL A 36 1.80 0.50 4.22
N LEU A 37 2.32 1.52 4.92
CA LEU A 37 3.48 2.28 4.49
C LEU A 37 4.75 1.64 5.06
N ILE A 38 5.72 1.36 4.19
CA ILE A 38 7.00 0.73 4.55
C ILE A 38 8.12 1.66 4.08
N ASN A 39 9.05 2.03 4.96
CA ASN A 39 10.16 2.92 4.63
C ASN A 39 11.34 2.16 3.99
N GLY A 40 12.40 2.88 3.59
CA GLY A 40 13.57 2.31 2.93
C GLY A 40 14.35 1.26 3.74
N SER A 41 14.15 1.21 5.06
CA SER A 41 14.74 0.17 5.94
C SER A 41 13.93 -1.12 6.04
N GLY A 42 12.74 -1.17 5.40
CA GLY A 42 11.81 -2.29 5.51
C GLY A 42 10.90 -2.24 6.74
N LYS A 43 10.91 -1.15 7.50
CA LYS A 43 10.03 -0.97 8.66
C LYS A 43 8.65 -0.48 8.22
N ALA A 44 7.59 -1.12 8.73
CA ALA A 44 6.23 -0.60 8.61
C ALA A 44 6.08 0.65 9.50
N VAL A 45 5.88 1.81 8.88
CA VAL A 45 5.78 3.11 9.58
C VAL A 45 4.34 3.52 9.83
N GLU A 46 3.38 3.00 9.07
CA GLU A 46 1.96 3.30 9.25
C GLU A 46 1.05 2.20 8.66
N THR A 47 -0.15 2.07 9.22
CA THR A 47 -1.26 1.26 8.68
C THR A 47 -2.51 2.12 8.58
N ILE A 48 -3.07 2.21 7.37
CA ILE A 48 -4.22 3.07 7.05
C ILE A 48 -5.39 2.17 6.64
N GLN A 49 -6.52 2.31 7.32
CA GLN A 49 -7.75 1.57 7.01
C GLN A 49 -8.67 2.41 6.11
N GLY A 50 -9.30 1.76 5.14
CA GLY A 50 -10.24 2.39 4.22
C GLY A 50 -9.59 2.99 2.97
N MET A 51 -10.39 3.78 2.24
CA MET A 51 -9.93 4.44 1.01
C MET A 51 -9.43 5.86 1.31
N LYS A 52 -8.39 6.26 0.60
CA LYS A 52 -7.81 7.61 0.61
C LYS A 52 -7.62 8.05 -0.84
N ASP A 53 -7.67 9.34 -1.11
CA ASP A 53 -7.26 9.87 -2.41
C ASP A 53 -5.73 9.88 -2.50
N TRP A 54 -5.16 8.73 -2.83
CA TRP A 54 -3.71 8.52 -2.87
C TRP A 54 -2.99 9.40 -3.88
N GLY A 55 -3.71 9.99 -4.84
CA GLY A 55 -3.16 10.89 -5.85
C GLY A 55 -3.16 12.36 -5.43
N ALA A 56 -3.84 12.73 -4.34
CA ALA A 56 -3.90 14.11 -3.89
C ALA A 56 -2.54 14.61 -3.38
N THR A 57 -2.18 15.84 -3.75
CA THR A 57 -0.84 16.41 -3.53
C THR A 57 -0.44 16.43 -2.05
N ASP A 58 -1.37 16.78 -1.16
CA ASP A 58 -1.20 16.77 0.28
C ASP A 58 -0.89 15.36 0.81
N ILE A 59 -1.59 14.35 0.30
CA ILE A 59 -1.39 12.95 0.69
C ILE A 59 -0.05 12.41 0.20
N VAL A 60 0.35 12.77 -1.03
CA VAL A 60 1.67 12.39 -1.57
C VAL A 60 2.80 13.01 -0.73
N ASN A 61 2.66 14.26 -0.33
CA ASN A 61 3.67 14.94 0.50
C ASN A 61 3.75 14.32 1.90
N GLU A 62 2.61 14.04 2.53
CA GLU A 62 2.53 13.34 3.83
C GLU A 62 3.24 11.98 3.78
N ILE A 63 2.98 11.17 2.75
CA ILE A 63 3.62 9.85 2.59
C ILE A 63 5.12 10.02 2.38
N ARG A 64 5.55 10.98 1.55
CA ARG A 64 6.96 11.24 1.27
C ARG A 64 7.73 11.56 2.55
N GLU A 65 7.18 12.41 3.41
CA GLU A 65 7.78 12.75 4.70
C GLU A 65 7.92 11.52 5.62
N LYS A 66 6.93 10.62 5.64
CA LYS A 66 6.95 9.42 6.49
C LYS A 66 7.93 8.35 6.02
N ILE A 67 8.08 8.14 4.71
CA ILE A 67 8.91 7.05 4.16
C ILE A 67 10.39 7.41 4.01
N LEU A 68 10.72 8.71 4.00
CA LEU A 68 12.09 9.21 3.87
C LEU A 68 12.79 9.46 5.22
N GLN A 69 12.07 9.31 6.33
CA GLN A 69 12.65 9.22 7.68
C GLN A 69 13.26 7.83 7.93
#